data_AF-A0A838I6V4-F1
#
_entry.id   AF-A0A838I6V4-F1
#
_cell.length_a   1.000
_cell.length_b   1.000
_cell.length_c   1.000
_cell.angle_alpha   90.00
_cell.angle_beta   90.00
_cell.angle_gamma   90.00
#
_symmetry.space_group_name_H-M   'P 1'
#
loop_
_entity.id
_entity.type
_entity.pdbx_description
1 polymer ?
#
loop_
_entity_poly.entity_id
_entity_poly.type
_entity_poly.pdbx_seq_one_letter_code
_entity_poly.pdbx_strand_id
1 'polypeptide(L)'
;MIERLLRDLRQPEYVHTLLNPLPIYGLGLGLVGLLIALCLRSRAAQVTALFLILISAASAWPAVYFGEQAKSQILMLADEDGRAWLADHEKRAERLQYFFLALALVTVAALLVPKKWPRAAIPLVVATVVLALCSLGAGMSIAYAGGKIRHREFRTVPPPGNN
;
A
#
# COMPACT_ATOMS: atom_id res chain seq x y z
N MET A 1 -18.03 24.25 1.66
CA MET A 1 -17.65 22.83 1.82
C MET A 1 -16.67 22.38 0.74
N ILE A 2 -17.03 22.50 -0.54
CA ILE A 2 -16.16 22.12 -1.68
C ILE A 2 -14.80 22.83 -1.65
N GLU A 3 -14.78 24.14 -1.39
CA GLU A 3 -13.52 24.91 -1.32
C GLU A 3 -12.58 24.47 -0.18
N ARG A 4 -13.14 24.00 0.96
CA ARG A 4 -12.34 23.46 2.06
C ARG A 4 -11.73 22.12 1.66
N LEU A 5 -12.53 21.24 1.07
CA LEU A 5 -12.05 19.96 0.53
C LEU A 5 -10.94 20.16 -0.51
N LEU A 6 -11.11 21.10 -1.44
CA LEU A 6 -10.09 21.43 -2.45
C LEU A 6 -8.80 21.98 -1.83
N ARG A 7 -8.88 22.65 -0.69
CA ARG A 7 -7.72 23.14 0.05
C ARG A 7 -6.99 21.98 0.75
N ASP A 8 -7.73 21.09 1.40
CA ASP A 8 -7.16 19.95 2.10
C ASP A 8 -6.48 18.97 1.12
N LEU A 9 -7.05 18.78 -0.08
CA LEU A 9 -6.42 17.99 -1.16
C LEU A 9 -5.11 18.61 -1.69
N ARG A 10 -4.75 19.83 -1.31
CA ARG A 10 -3.44 20.44 -1.60
C ARG A 10 -2.41 20.20 -0.50
N GLN A 11 -2.82 19.66 0.65
CA GLN A 11 -1.92 19.34 1.77
C GLN A 11 -1.36 17.93 1.58
N PRO A 12 -0.03 17.77 1.43
CA PRO A 12 0.57 16.45 1.22
C PRO A 12 0.28 15.46 2.35
N GLU A 13 0.28 15.91 3.61
CA GLU A 13 -0.04 15.07 4.78
C GLU A 13 -1.46 14.52 4.70
N TYR A 14 -2.43 15.34 4.27
CA TYR A 14 -3.81 14.90 4.11
C TYR A 14 -3.94 13.87 2.99
N VAL A 15 -3.33 14.13 1.84
CA VAL A 15 -3.38 13.20 0.69
C VAL A 15 -2.65 11.89 1.00
N HIS A 16 -1.50 11.95 1.67
CA HIS A 16 -0.81 10.76 2.17
C HIS A 16 -1.73 9.93 3.07
N THR A 17 -2.31 10.55 4.11
CA THR A 17 -3.22 9.85 5.04
C THR A 17 -4.47 9.31 4.35
N LEU A 18 -5.00 10.00 3.35
CA LEU A 18 -6.16 9.55 2.57
C LEU A 18 -5.84 8.31 1.72
N LEU A 19 -4.64 8.24 1.14
CA LEU A 19 -4.21 7.13 0.28
C LEU A 19 -3.63 5.94 1.05
N ASN A 20 -3.01 6.18 2.20
CA ASN A 20 -2.32 5.17 3.01
C ASN A 20 -3.15 3.91 3.37
N PRO A 21 -4.50 3.98 3.51
CA PRO A 21 -5.33 2.79 3.70
C PRO A 21 -5.38 1.85 2.49
N LEU A 22 -5.20 2.35 1.26
CA LEU A 22 -5.39 1.57 0.03
C LEU A 22 -4.36 0.44 -0.12
N PRO A 23 -3.03 0.65 0.07
CA PRO A 23 -2.04 -0.43 -0.04
C PRO A 23 -2.26 -1.60 0.93
N ILE A 24 -2.98 -1.40 2.04
CA ILE A 24 -3.25 -2.45 3.04
C ILE A 24 -4.69 -2.92 2.98
N TYR A 25 -5.66 -2.06 3.29
CA TYR A 25 -7.07 -2.44 3.35
C TYR A 25 -7.66 -2.66 1.97
N GLY A 26 -7.38 -1.76 1.02
CA GLY A 26 -7.81 -1.93 -0.38
C GLY A 26 -7.24 -3.21 -0.98
N LEU A 27 -5.93 -3.45 -0.77
CA LEU A 27 -5.27 -4.66 -1.23
C LEU A 27 -5.84 -5.92 -0.56
N GLY A 28 -6.07 -5.89 0.75
CA GLY A 28 -6.67 -6.99 1.50
C GLY A 28 -8.05 -7.37 0.98
N LEU A 29 -8.92 -6.38 0.75
CA LEU A 29 -10.25 -6.58 0.16
C LEU A 29 -10.16 -7.12 -1.28
N GLY A 30 -9.25 -6.58 -2.09
CA GLY A 30 -8.99 -7.08 -3.43
C GLY A 30 -8.54 -8.54 -3.45
N LEU A 31 -7.65 -8.92 -2.52
CA LEU A 31 -7.17 -10.30 -2.37
C LEU A 31 -8.29 -11.24 -1.94
N VAL A 32 -9.07 -10.89 -0.92
CA VAL A 32 -10.24 -11.68 -0.50
C VAL A 32 -11.22 -11.84 -1.66
N GLY A 33 -11.52 -10.76 -2.38
CA GLY A 33 -12.35 -10.80 -3.57
C GLY A 33 -11.82 -11.73 -4.65
N LEU A 34 -10.51 -11.74 -4.89
CA LEU A 34 -9.88 -12.63 -5.87
C LEU A 34 -10.00 -14.09 -5.46
N LEU A 35 -9.76 -14.41 -4.18
CA LEU A 35 -9.90 -15.78 -3.65
C LEU A 35 -11.35 -16.28 -3.77
N ILE A 36 -12.33 -15.45 -3.42
CA ILE A 36 -13.75 -15.77 -3.60
C ILE A 36 -14.06 -15.99 -5.09
N ALA A 37 -13.59 -15.11 -5.97
CA ALA A 37 -13.82 -15.22 -7.41
C ALA A 37 -13.20 -16.48 -8.04
N LEU A 38 -12.08 -16.97 -7.49
CA LEU A 38 -11.48 -18.25 -7.88
C LEU A 38 -12.32 -19.43 -7.43
N CYS A 39 -12.82 -19.43 -6.18
CA CYS A 39 -13.73 -20.46 -5.67
C CYS A 39 -15.03 -20.52 -6.48
N LEU A 40 -15.60 -19.36 -6.82
CA LEU A 40 -16.82 -19.23 -7.63
C LEU A 40 -16.58 -19.46 -9.13
N ARG A 41 -15.31 -19.58 -9.57
CA ARG A 41 -14.91 -19.71 -10.98
C ARG A 41 -15.49 -18.61 -11.88
N SER A 42 -15.75 -17.43 -11.33
CA SER A 42 -16.36 -16.31 -12.07
C SER A 42 -15.28 -15.43 -12.70
N ARG A 43 -15.19 -15.44 -14.04
CA ARG A 43 -14.20 -14.64 -14.75
C ARG A 43 -14.42 -13.13 -14.53
N ALA A 44 -15.67 -12.68 -14.54
CA ALA A 44 -16.00 -11.28 -14.29
C ALA A 44 -15.54 -10.85 -12.88
N ALA A 45 -15.83 -11.67 -11.85
CA ALA A 45 -15.41 -11.37 -10.49
C ALA A 45 -13.88 -11.37 -10.33
N GLN A 46 -13.17 -12.28 -11.01
CA GLN A 46 -11.69 -12.30 -11.01
C GLN A 46 -11.13 -11.01 -11.61
N VAL A 47 -11.67 -10.56 -12.75
CA VAL A 47 -11.25 -9.32 -13.39
C VAL A 47 -11.49 -8.12 -12.48
N THR A 48 -12.66 -8.03 -11.84
CA THR A 48 -12.97 -6.97 -10.87
C THR A 48 -11.99 -6.96 -9.70
N ALA A 49 -11.73 -8.13 -9.10
CA ALA A 49 -10.79 -8.24 -7.99
C ALA A 49 -9.35 -7.87 -8.39
N LEU A 50 -8.90 -8.28 -9.58
CA LEU A 50 -7.60 -7.90 -10.12
C LEU A 50 -7.50 -6.37 -10.33
N PHE A 51 -8.57 -5.69 -10.75
CA PHE A 51 -8.57 -4.23 -10.82
C PHE A 51 -8.46 -3.56 -9.44
N LEU A 52 -9.15 -4.09 -8.43
CA LEU A 52 -9.03 -3.59 -7.05
C LEU A 52 -7.61 -3.76 -6.51
N ILE A 53 -7.00 -4.93 -6.75
CA ILE A 53 -5.59 -5.18 -6.40
C ILE A 53 -4.68 -4.19 -7.14
N LEU A 54 -4.89 -3.97 -8.44
CA LEU A 54 -4.09 -3.04 -9.23
C LEU A 54 -4.15 -1.60 -8.70
N ILE A 55 -5.35 -1.08 -8.45
CA ILE A 55 -5.54 0.28 -7.91
C ILE A 55 -4.89 0.39 -6.54
N SER A 56 -5.08 -0.61 -5.68
CA SER A 56 -4.51 -0.64 -4.33
C SER A 56 -2.99 -0.70 -4.35
N ALA A 57 -2.40 -1.55 -5.19
CA ALA A 57 -0.95 -1.64 -5.34
C ALA A 57 -0.36 -0.36 -5.95
N ALA A 58 -0.98 0.19 -7.00
CA ALA A 58 -0.55 1.42 -7.63
C ALA A 58 -0.61 2.63 -6.69
N SER A 59 -1.56 2.64 -5.74
CA SER A 59 -1.69 3.71 -4.74
C SER A 59 -0.51 3.82 -3.76
N ALA A 60 0.36 2.82 -3.69
CA ALA A 60 1.58 2.89 -2.88
C ALA A 60 2.53 4.00 -3.37
N TRP A 61 2.65 4.20 -4.69
CA TRP A 61 3.49 5.26 -5.26
C TRP A 61 3.06 6.68 -4.82
N PRO A 62 1.80 7.11 -5.03
CA PRO A 62 1.39 8.43 -4.57
C PRO A 62 1.40 8.54 -3.04
N ALA A 63 1.11 7.45 -2.30
CA ALA A 63 1.25 7.47 -0.83
C ALA A 63 2.68 7.80 -0.40
N VAL A 64 3.70 7.16 -0.98
CA VAL A 64 5.12 7.48 -0.70
C VAL A 64 5.45 8.91 -1.13
N TYR A 65 5.06 9.31 -2.34
CA TYR A 65 5.33 10.63 -2.89
C TYR A 65 4.78 11.78 -2.02
N PHE A 66 3.55 11.66 -1.52
CA PHE A 66 2.97 12.66 -0.64
C PHE A 66 3.51 12.56 0.80
N GLY A 67 3.94 11.36 1.23
CA GLY A 67 4.62 11.17 2.51
C GLY A 67 5.95 11.92 2.58
N GLU A 68 6.76 11.85 1.52
CA GLU A 68 8.01 12.61 1.40
C GLU A 68 7.80 14.12 1.49
N GLN A 69 6.78 14.64 0.79
CA GLN A 69 6.45 16.06 0.83
C GLN A 69 5.92 16.52 2.20
N ALA A 70 5.23 15.64 2.93
CA ALA A 70 4.72 15.92 4.27
C ALA A 70 5.81 15.88 5.35
N LYS A 71 6.97 15.27 5.07
CA LYS A 71 8.00 14.93 6.06
C LYS A 71 8.44 16.12 6.92
N SER A 72 8.73 17.27 6.33
CA SER A 72 9.18 18.46 7.08
C SER A 72 8.13 18.92 8.10
N GLN A 73 6.87 18.93 7.70
CA GLN A 73 5.76 19.32 8.57
C GLN A 73 5.59 18.31 9.72
N ILE A 74 5.68 17.02 9.43
CA ILE A 74 5.56 15.97 10.45
C ILE A 74 6.75 16.00 11.41
N LEU A 75 7.96 16.28 10.95
CA LEU A 75 9.17 16.42 11.78
C LEU A 75 9.04 17.55 12.83
N MET A 76 8.39 18.66 12.46
CA MET A 76 8.14 19.77 13.39
C MET A 76 7.15 19.42 14.50
N LEU A 77 6.24 18.47 14.24
CA LEU A 77 5.21 18.05 15.18
C LEU A 77 5.65 16.85 16.04
N ALA A 78 6.54 16.01 15.53
CA ALA A 78 7.00 14.79 16.19
C ALA A 78 7.90 15.08 17.39
N ASP A 79 7.75 14.26 18.44
CA ASP A 79 8.73 14.18 19.53
C ASP A 79 9.96 13.39 19.09
N GLU A 80 10.97 13.28 19.95
CA GLU A 80 12.24 12.63 19.63
C GLU A 80 12.06 11.18 19.16
N ASP A 81 11.35 10.35 19.93
CA ASP A 81 11.01 8.98 19.53
C ASP A 81 10.19 8.95 18.23
N GLY A 82 9.24 9.87 18.05
CA GLY A 82 8.42 9.96 16.84
C GLY A 82 9.24 10.26 15.59
N ARG A 83 10.32 11.04 15.71
CA ARG A 83 11.28 11.27 14.62
C ARG A 83 12.03 10.00 14.24
N ALA A 84 12.46 9.20 15.23
CA ALA A 84 13.09 7.89 14.97
C ALA A 84 12.11 6.92 14.28
N TRP A 85 10.86 6.86 14.72
CA TRP A 85 9.82 6.06 14.07
C TRP A 85 9.47 6.55 12.66
N LEU A 86 9.51 7.86 12.40
CA LEU A 86 9.33 8.42 11.06
C LEU A 86 10.46 7.99 10.12
N ALA A 87 11.71 8.07 10.57
CA ALA A 87 12.86 7.63 9.79
C ALA A 87 12.81 6.13 9.46
N ASP A 88 12.39 5.28 10.42
CA ASP A 88 12.20 3.85 10.18
C ASP A 88 11.02 3.55 9.23
N HIS A 89 9.91 4.29 9.36
CA HIS A 89 8.79 4.21 8.42
C HIS A 89 9.22 4.53 6.98
N GLU A 90 9.97 5.62 6.80
CA GLU A 90 10.52 6.05 5.51
C GLU A 90 11.49 5.00 4.94
N LYS A 91 12.46 4.53 5.73
CA LYS A 91 13.41 3.49 5.32
C LYS A 91 12.72 2.19 4.91
N ARG A 92 11.64 1.81 5.59
CA ARG A 92 10.80 0.67 5.20
C ARG A 92 10.06 0.94 3.91
N ALA A 93 9.45 2.12 3.77
CA ALA A 93 8.73 2.50 2.56
C ALA A 93 9.64 2.50 1.33
N GLU A 94 10.84 3.12 1.43
CA GLU A 94 11.84 3.18 0.38
C GLU A 94 12.20 1.78 -0.15
N ARG A 95 12.42 0.83 0.76
CA ARG A 95 12.87 -0.53 0.41
C ARG A 95 11.72 -1.44 -0.01
N LEU A 96 10.56 -1.33 0.63
CA LEU A 96 9.48 -2.29 0.49
C LEU A 96 8.41 -1.86 -0.52
N GLN A 97 8.37 -0.60 -0.96
CA GLN A 97 7.46 -0.14 -2.01
C GLN A 97 7.58 -0.95 -3.31
N TYR A 98 8.75 -1.53 -3.59
CA TYR A 98 8.97 -2.33 -4.79
C TYR A 98 8.14 -3.62 -4.84
N PHE A 99 7.68 -4.15 -3.70
CA PHE A 99 6.71 -5.25 -3.69
C PHE A 99 5.39 -4.82 -4.34
N PHE A 100 4.91 -3.61 -4.05
CA PHE A 100 3.69 -3.06 -4.64
C PHE A 100 3.88 -2.75 -6.13
N LEU A 101 5.04 -2.26 -6.54
CA LEU A 101 5.36 -2.08 -7.96
C LEU A 101 5.34 -3.42 -8.71
N ALA A 102 6.01 -4.44 -8.19
CA ALA A 102 6.03 -5.77 -8.78
C ALA A 102 4.61 -6.36 -8.86
N LEU A 103 3.82 -6.22 -7.78
CA LEU A 103 2.43 -6.65 -7.76
C LEU A 103 1.59 -5.92 -8.82
N ALA A 104 1.73 -4.61 -8.97
CA ALA A 104 1.00 -3.85 -9.99
C ALA A 104 1.32 -4.36 -11.41
N LEU A 105 2.60 -4.56 -11.73
CA LEU A 105 3.03 -5.08 -13.03
C LEU A 105 2.50 -6.50 -13.30
N VAL A 106 2.61 -7.40 -12.32
CA VAL A 106 2.09 -8.77 -12.45
C VAL A 106 0.57 -8.79 -12.57
N THR A 107 -0.12 -7.89 -11.87
CA THR A 107 -1.59 -7.78 -11.95
C THR A 107 -2.04 -7.25 -13.31
N VAL A 108 -1.32 -6.28 -13.89
CA VAL A 108 -1.53 -5.85 -15.30
C VAL A 108 -1.31 -7.02 -16.25
N ALA A 109 -0.25 -7.81 -16.06
CA ALA A 109 -0.02 -8.99 -16.87
C ALA A 109 -1.16 -10.02 -16.72
N ALA A 110 -1.64 -10.28 -15.50
CA ALA A 110 -2.78 -11.18 -15.24
C ALA A 110 -4.09 -10.74 -15.91
N LEU A 111 -4.29 -9.43 -16.09
CA LEU A 111 -5.43 -8.85 -16.79
C LEU A 111 -5.32 -8.97 -18.33
N LEU A 112 -4.10 -8.81 -18.87
CA LEU A 112 -3.89 -8.62 -20.31
C LEU A 112 -3.37 -9.86 -21.04
N VAL A 113 -2.37 -10.55 -20.49
CA VAL A 113 -1.65 -11.67 -21.13
C VAL A 113 -2.59 -12.85 -21.44
N PRO A 114 -3.51 -13.27 -20.53
CA PRO A 114 -4.41 -14.39 -20.81
C PRO A 114 -5.36 -14.18 -22.00
N LYS A 115 -5.57 -12.94 -22.45
CA LYS A 115 -6.40 -12.65 -23.64
C LYS A 115 -5.81 -13.25 -24.91
N LYS A 116 -4.47 -13.30 -25.02
CA LYS A 116 -3.76 -13.91 -26.16
C LYS A 116 -3.21 -15.29 -25.83
N TRP A 117 -2.83 -15.53 -24.57
CA TRP A 117 -2.23 -16.79 -24.12
C TRP A 117 -2.97 -17.35 -22.90
N PRO A 118 -4.11 -18.05 -23.09
CA PRO A 118 -4.95 -18.52 -21.98
C PRO A 118 -4.22 -19.40 -20.96
N ARG A 119 -3.20 -20.16 -21.39
CA ARG A 119 -2.37 -21.00 -20.51
C ARG A 119 -1.59 -20.20 -19.46
N ALA A 120 -1.36 -18.91 -19.67
CA ALA A 120 -0.68 -18.04 -18.71
C ALA A 120 -1.57 -17.59 -17.54
N ALA A 121 -2.89 -17.82 -17.60
CA ALA A 121 -3.83 -17.34 -16.58
C ALA A 121 -3.51 -17.83 -15.17
N ILE A 122 -3.34 -19.15 -15.00
CA ILE A 122 -3.12 -19.75 -13.68
C ILE A 122 -1.78 -19.28 -13.07
N PRO A 123 -0.63 -19.37 -13.77
CA PRO A 123 0.63 -18.87 -13.24
C PRO A 123 0.58 -17.40 -12.82
N LEU A 124 -0.05 -16.54 -13.62
CA LEU A 124 -0.14 -15.10 -13.32
C LEU A 124 -1.03 -14.80 -12.12
N VAL A 125 -2.15 -15.52 -11.99
CA VAL A 125 -3.03 -15.39 -10.81
C VAL A 125 -2.32 -15.87 -9.55
N VAL A 126 -1.63 -17.01 -9.61
CA VAL A 126 -0.83 -17.53 -8.47
C VAL A 126 0.26 -16.52 -8.09
N ALA A 127 1.00 -16.01 -9.06
CA ALA A 127 2.01 -14.97 -8.83
C ALA A 127 1.40 -13.70 -8.20
N THR A 128 0.22 -13.29 -8.66
CA THR A 128 -0.52 -12.15 -8.08
C THR A 128 -0.87 -12.40 -6.62
N VAL A 129 -1.40 -13.58 -6.28
CA VAL A 129 -1.76 -13.93 -4.89
C VAL A 129 -0.52 -13.93 -3.98
N VAL A 130 0.57 -14.55 -4.42
CA VAL A 130 1.83 -14.59 -3.65
C VAL A 130 2.38 -13.18 -3.43
N LEU A 131 2.47 -12.37 -4.49
CA LEU A 131 2.95 -11.00 -4.36
C LEU A 131 2.01 -10.11 -3.55
N ALA A 132 0.70 -10.34 -3.59
CA ALA A 132 -0.28 -9.64 -2.75
C ALA A 132 -0.04 -9.93 -1.26
N LEU A 133 0.21 -11.20 -0.90
CA LEU A 133 0.56 -11.57 0.48
C LEU A 133 1.89 -10.94 0.92
N CYS A 134 2.92 -10.97 0.07
CA CYS A 134 4.19 -10.30 0.36
C CYS A 134 4.01 -8.77 0.52
N SER A 135 3.21 -8.15 -0.35
CA SER A 135 2.91 -6.72 -0.31
C SER A 135 2.10 -6.34 0.94
N LEU A 136 1.17 -7.19 1.38
CA LEU A 136 0.48 -6.99 2.65
C LEU A 136 1.45 -7.06 3.83
N GLY A 137 2.35 -8.04 3.86
CA GLY A 137 3.40 -8.11 4.89
C GLY A 137 4.31 -6.87 4.88
N ALA A 138 4.72 -6.41 3.70
CA ALA A 138 5.47 -5.18 3.51
C ALA A 138 4.70 -3.95 4.03
N GLY A 139 3.43 -3.79 3.63
CA GLY A 139 2.56 -2.70 4.05
C GLY A 139 2.34 -2.68 5.56
N MET A 140 2.10 -3.85 6.17
CA MET A 140 1.95 -3.97 7.63
C MET A 140 3.24 -3.59 8.37
N SER A 141 4.41 -3.95 7.82
CA SER A 141 5.71 -3.54 8.38
C SER A 141 5.92 -2.02 8.31
N ILE A 142 5.57 -1.40 7.17
CA ILE A 142 5.61 0.06 6.99
C ILE A 142 4.64 0.76 7.96
N ALA A 143 3.40 0.28 8.05
CA ALA A 143 2.36 0.84 8.91
C ALA A 143 2.65 0.64 10.40
N TYR A 144 3.34 -0.44 10.78
CA TYR A 144 3.78 -0.66 12.16
C TYR A 144 4.67 0.48 12.66
N ALA A 145 5.63 0.94 11.85
CA ALA A 145 6.44 2.10 12.16
C ALA A 145 5.61 3.40 12.06
N GLY A 146 4.80 3.53 11.00
CA GLY A 146 3.96 4.70 10.76
C GLY A 146 3.00 5.04 11.91
N GLY A 147 2.37 4.02 12.51
CA GLY A 147 1.50 4.19 13.67
C GLY A 147 2.21 4.83 14.87
N LYS A 148 3.50 4.53 15.09
CA LYS A 148 4.25 5.01 16.25
C LYS A 148 4.78 6.43 16.12
N ILE A 149 4.66 7.05 14.94
CA ILE A 149 5.10 8.44 14.71
C ILE A 149 4.34 9.39 15.65
N ARG A 150 3.01 9.26 15.72
CA ARG A 150 2.14 10.15 16.51
C ARG A 150 1.30 9.46 17.57
N HIS A 151 1.21 8.13 17.57
CA HIS A 151 0.52 7.36 18.61
C HIS A 151 1.52 6.83 19.64
N ARG A 152 1.72 7.59 20.72
CA ARG A 152 2.60 7.20 21.83
C ARG A 152 2.15 5.91 22.48
N GLU A 153 0.83 5.70 22.54
CA GLU A 153 0.18 4.49 23.04
C GLU A 153 0.57 3.22 22.25
N PHE A 154 1.12 3.34 21.03
CA PHE A 154 1.57 2.19 20.24
C PHE A 154 3.06 1.84 20.47
N ARG A 155 3.81 2.63 21.24
CA ARG A 155 5.25 2.46 21.48
C ARG A 155 5.49 1.50 22.64
N THR A 156 5.30 0.21 22.39
CA THR A 156 5.56 -0.88 23.36
C THR A 156 7.00 -1.37 23.37
N VAL A 157 7.85 -0.83 22.50
CA VAL A 157 9.27 -1.14 22.35
C VAL A 157 10.07 0.16 22.19
N PRO A 158 11.38 0.16 22.51
CA PRO A 158 12.24 1.33 22.30
C PRO A 158 12.21 1.80 20.83
N PRO A 159 12.42 3.11 20.56
CA PRO A 159 12.50 3.62 19.21
C PRO A 159 13.68 2.97 18.44
N PRO A 160 13.58 2.85 17.10
CA PRO A 160 14.66 2.34 16.28
C PRO A 160 15.93 3.19 16.46
N GLY A 161 17.08 2.53 16.57
CA GLY A 161 18.37 3.22 16.67
C GLY A 161 18.79 3.88 15.36
N ASN A 162 19.55 4.97 15.46
CA ASN A 162 20.17 5.64 14.32
C ASN A 162 21.34 4.81 13.80
N ASN A 163 21.07 3.78 13.00
CA ASN A 163 22.09 3.04 12.23
C ASN A 163 22.25 3.62 10.83
#